data_AF-A0A7V2PM37-F1
#
_entry.id   AF-A0A7V2PM37-F1
#
_cell.length_a   1.000
_cell.length_b   1.000
_cell.length_c   1.000
_cell.angle_alpha   90.00
_cell.angle_beta   90.00
_cell.angle_gamma   90.00
#
_symmetry.space_group_name_H-M   'P 1'
#
loop_
_entity.id
_entity.type
_entity.pdbx_description
1 polymer ?
#
loop_
_entity_poly.entity_id
_entity_poly.type
_entity_poly.pdbx_seq_one_letter_code
_entity_poly.pdbx_strand_id
1 'polypeptide(L)'
;MNNQQIAAIFEDIAEMLKLKKDNIFKIRAYQKVAREIRELEVEVEQLVREDRLKEIPGAGEAITKKLTELETTGKLEYYDKLKAEFPDGIGASKTGGGA
;
A
#
# COMPACT_ATOMS: atom_id res chain seq x y z
N MET A 1 -3.58 8.33 9.62
CA MET A 1 -3.95 8.52 8.19
C MET A 1 -5.22 7.70 7.95
N ASN A 2 -6.04 7.91 6.91
CA ASN A 2 -7.25 7.06 6.75
C ASN A 2 -6.97 5.79 5.92
N ASN A 3 -7.80 4.76 6.10
CA ASN A 3 -7.65 3.48 5.41
C ASN A 3 -7.60 3.62 3.87
N GLN A 4 -8.38 4.53 3.31
CA GLN A 4 -8.43 4.75 1.85
C GLN A 4 -7.09 5.26 1.31
N GLN A 5 -6.46 6.19 2.02
CA GLN A 5 -5.13 6.71 1.66
C GLN A 5 -4.06 5.61 1.77
N ILE A 6 -4.13 4.75 2.80
CA ILE A 6 -3.16 3.68 3.00
C ILE A 6 -3.29 2.65 1.87
N ALA A 7 -4.51 2.24 1.57
CA ALA A 7 -4.79 1.33 0.48
C ALA A 7 -4.30 1.88 -0.87
N ALA A 8 -4.49 3.17 -1.14
CA ALA A 8 -4.00 3.81 -2.36
C ALA A 8 -2.47 3.72 -2.49
N ILE A 9 -1.73 3.99 -1.40
CA ILE A 9 -0.26 3.85 -1.38
C ILE A 9 0.16 2.41 -1.68
N PHE A 10 -0.50 1.42 -1.06
CA PHE A 10 -0.17 0.01 -1.27
C PHE A 10 -0.54 -0.49 -2.67
N GLU A 11 -1.61 0.04 -3.27
CA GLU A 11 -1.98 -0.21 -4.67
C GLU A 11 -0.95 0.38 -5.63
N ASP A 12 -0.53 1.63 -5.43
CA ASP A 12 0.52 2.26 -6.23
C ASP A 12 1.83 1.46 -6.17
N ILE A 13 2.21 0.95 -4.98
CA ILE A 13 3.38 0.07 -4.83
C ILE A 13 3.22 -1.17 -5.71
N ALA A 14 2.06 -1.82 -5.69
CA ALA A 14 1.83 -2.99 -6.53
C ALA A 14 1.92 -2.66 -8.02
N GLU A 15 1.37 -1.52 -8.45
CA GLU A 15 1.46 -1.03 -9.83
C GLU A 15 2.92 -0.79 -10.24
N MET A 16 3.72 -0.11 -9.42
CA MET A 16 5.16 0.09 -9.68
C MET A 16 5.90 -1.22 -9.79
N LEU A 17 5.71 -2.14 -8.84
CA LEU A 17 6.38 -3.44 -8.85
C LEU A 17 6.00 -4.25 -10.10
N LYS A 18 4.75 -4.15 -10.55
CA LYS A 18 4.29 -4.76 -11.80
C LYS A 18 5.00 -4.17 -13.02
N LEU A 19 5.13 -2.83 -13.08
CA LEU A 19 5.86 -2.15 -14.16
C LEU A 19 7.34 -2.56 -14.19
N LYS A 20 7.97 -2.72 -13.02
CA LYS A 20 9.35 -3.23 -12.89
C LYS A 20 9.49 -4.72 -13.22
N LYS A 21 8.39 -5.44 -13.45
CA LYS A 21 8.35 -6.91 -13.57
C LYS A 21 9.04 -7.59 -12.38
N ASP A 22 8.88 -7.03 -11.18
CA ASP A 22 9.38 -7.60 -9.93
C ASP A 22 8.62 -8.90 -9.60
N ASN A 23 8.92 -9.48 -8.44
CA ASN A 23 8.37 -10.72 -7.96
C ASN A 23 6.83 -10.71 -7.87
N ILE A 24 6.20 -11.63 -8.60
CA ILE A 24 4.74 -11.80 -8.67
C ILE A 24 4.10 -12.01 -7.30
N PHE A 25 4.77 -12.70 -6.38
CA PHE A 25 4.25 -12.91 -5.03
C PHE A 25 4.19 -11.59 -4.23
N LYS A 26 5.22 -10.73 -4.37
CA LYS A 26 5.19 -9.39 -3.74
C LYS A 26 4.07 -8.55 -4.30
N ILE A 27 3.94 -8.47 -5.63
CA ILE A 27 2.88 -7.71 -6.31
C ILE A 27 1.51 -8.14 -5.77
N ARG A 28 1.22 -9.45 -5.76
CA ARG A 28 -0.05 -9.99 -5.26
C ARG A 28 -0.27 -9.69 -3.78
N ALA A 29 0.77 -9.74 -2.95
CA ALA A 29 0.65 -9.41 -1.53
C ALA A 29 0.24 -7.94 -1.32
N TYR A 30 0.86 -7.00 -2.02
CA TYR A 30 0.49 -5.58 -1.96
C TYR A 30 -0.94 -5.33 -2.48
N GLN A 31 -1.32 -5.93 -3.61
CA GLN A 31 -2.69 -5.82 -4.14
C GLN A 31 -3.73 -6.36 -3.16
N LYS A 32 -3.46 -7.54 -2.56
CA LYS A 32 -4.35 -8.14 -1.58
C LYS A 32 -4.52 -7.22 -0.38
N VAL A 33 -3.41 -6.79 0.23
CA VAL A 33 -3.45 -5.94 1.42
C VAL A 33 -4.13 -4.59 1.15
N ALA A 34 -3.88 -3.97 -0.01
CA ALA A 34 -4.58 -2.75 -0.40
C ALA A 34 -6.10 -2.95 -0.42
N ARG A 35 -6.58 -4.06 -0.99
CA ARG A 35 -8.02 -4.39 -1.00
C ARG A 35 -8.55 -4.63 0.41
N GLU A 36 -7.87 -5.45 1.21
CA GLU A 36 -8.32 -5.75 2.58
C GLU A 36 -8.41 -4.46 3.41
N ILE A 37 -7.44 -3.54 3.29
CA ILE A 37 -7.46 -2.27 4.00
C ILE A 37 -8.65 -1.38 3.60
N ARG A 38 -9.08 -1.40 2.34
CA ARG A 38 -10.29 -0.66 1.90
C ARG A 38 -11.57 -1.19 2.53
N GLU A 39 -11.62 -2.50 2.75
CA GLU A 39 -12.78 -3.22 3.27
C GLU A 39 -12.76 -3.32 4.81
N LEU A 40 -11.68 -2.91 5.47
CA LEU A 40 -11.57 -2.91 6.93
C LEU A 40 -12.62 -2.00 7.57
N GLU A 41 -13.39 -2.56 8.50
CA GLU A 41 -14.35 -1.81 9.34
C GLU A 41 -13.64 -0.97 10.42
N VAL A 42 -12.43 -1.36 10.80
CA VAL A 42 -11.60 -0.68 11.80
C VAL A 42 -10.43 0.06 11.14
N GLU A 43 -9.98 1.13 11.78
CA GLU A 43 -8.84 1.90 11.27
C GLU A 43 -7.53 1.12 11.41
N VAL A 44 -6.64 1.24 10.42
CA VAL A 44 -5.30 0.65 10.49
C VAL A 44 -4.52 1.19 11.69
N GLU A 45 -4.72 2.45 12.08
CA GLU A 45 -4.12 3.02 13.30
C GLU A 45 -4.47 2.19 14.54
N GLN A 46 -5.74 1.77 14.68
CA GLN A 46 -6.17 0.94 15.78
C GLN A 46 -5.48 -0.43 15.75
N LEU A 47 -5.40 -1.06 14.57
CA LEU A 47 -4.71 -2.33 14.42
C LEU A 47 -3.20 -2.24 14.73
N VAL A 48 -2.56 -1.11 14.44
CA VAL A 48 -1.17 -0.84 14.83
C VAL A 48 -1.04 -0.77 16.35
N ARG A 49 -1.91 0.00 17.01
CA ARG A 49 -1.89 0.19 18.47
C ARG A 49 -2.11 -1.12 19.24
N GLU A 50 -2.94 -2.00 18.69
CA GLU A 50 -3.28 -3.28 19.31
C GLU A 50 -2.35 -4.44 18.89
N ASP A 51 -1.32 -4.20 18.06
CA ASP A 51 -0.46 -5.23 17.45
C ASP A 51 -1.24 -6.33 16.68
N ARG A 52 -2.35 -5.93 16.05
CA ARG A 52 -3.29 -6.80 15.34
C ARG A 52 -3.18 -6.72 13.81
N LEU A 53 -2.17 -6.04 13.29
CA LEU A 53 -1.94 -5.94 11.83
C LEU A 53 -1.82 -7.30 11.12
N LYS A 54 -1.42 -8.35 11.84
CA LYS A 54 -1.34 -9.72 11.31
C LYS A 54 -2.71 -10.32 10.98
N GLU A 55 -3.80 -9.73 11.46
CA GLU A 55 -5.17 -10.12 11.11
C GLU A 55 -5.52 -9.76 9.66
N ILE A 56 -4.83 -8.77 9.07
CA ILE A 56 -5.06 -8.36 7.68
C ILE A 56 -4.56 -9.47 6.74
N PRO A 57 -5.45 -10.11 5.95
CA PRO A 57 -5.05 -11.23 5.10
C PRO A 57 -3.97 -10.84 4.07
N GLY A 58 -2.81 -11.49 4.14
CA GLY A 58 -1.67 -11.20 3.26
C GLY A 58 -0.70 -10.16 3.79
N ALA A 59 -0.97 -9.54 4.95
CA ALA A 59 -0.03 -8.67 5.64
C ALA A 59 1.01 -9.50 6.41
N GLY A 60 2.03 -9.98 5.69
CA GLY A 60 3.22 -10.58 6.31
C GLY A 60 4.10 -9.54 7.02
N GLU A 61 5.16 -9.99 7.69
CA GLU A 61 6.05 -9.13 8.50
C GLU A 61 6.58 -7.89 7.75
N ALA A 62 6.93 -8.05 6.48
CA ALA A 62 7.42 -6.94 5.66
C ALA A 62 6.36 -5.89 5.35
N ILE A 63 5.08 -6.27 5.34
CA ILE A 63 3.94 -5.37 5.11
C ILE A 63 3.52 -4.73 6.44
N THR A 64 3.43 -5.50 7.52
CA THR A 64 3.06 -4.96 8.83
C THR A 64 4.04 -3.87 9.26
N LYS A 65 5.35 -4.09 9.08
CA LYS A 65 6.38 -3.05 9.33
C LYS A 65 6.14 -1.75 8.54
N LYS A 66 5.71 -1.86 7.27
CA LYS A 66 5.42 -0.70 6.42
C LYS A 66 4.15 0.03 6.83
N LEU A 67 3.12 -0.72 7.24
CA LEU A 67 1.90 -0.13 7.79
C LEU A 67 2.20 0.62 9.08
N THR A 68 2.99 0.04 9.97
CA THR A 68 3.44 0.70 11.19
C THR A 68 4.25 1.96 10.89
N GLU A 69 5.23 1.90 9.99
CA GLU A 69 6.02 3.07 9.57
C GLU A 69 5.13 4.19 9.03
N LEU A 70 4.20 3.85 8.14
CA LEU A 70 3.30 4.80 7.50
C LEU A 70 2.35 5.46 8.50
N GLU A 71 1.77 4.70 9.43
CA GLU A 71 0.91 5.27 10.47
C GLU A 71 1.68 6.11 11.50
N THR A 72 2.89 5.69 11.88
CA THR A 72 3.66 6.39 12.92
C THR A 72 4.37 7.63 12.41
N THR A 73 4.83 7.63 11.16
CA THR A 73 5.62 8.73 10.59
C THR A 73 4.84 9.57 9.57
N GLY A 74 3.70 9.07 9.09
CA GLY A 74 2.96 9.67 7.98
C GLY A 74 3.64 9.51 6.61
N LYS A 75 4.75 8.75 6.54
CA LYS A 75 5.54 8.53 5.33
C LYS A 75 5.96 7.07 5.23
N LEU A 76 6.25 6.64 4.01
CA LEU A 76 6.76 5.30 3.76
C LEU A 76 7.97 5.41 2.83
N GLU A 77 9.18 5.24 3.37
CA GLU A 77 10.41 5.39 2.59
C GLU A 77 10.44 4.47 1.37
N TYR A 78 9.88 3.27 1.51
CA TYR A 78 9.80 2.31 0.41
C TYR A 78 8.97 2.83 -0.76
N TYR A 79 7.86 3.53 -0.47
CA TYR A 79 7.02 4.15 -1.48
C TYR A 79 7.72 5.32 -2.14
N ASP A 80 8.38 6.18 -1.35
CA ASP A 80 9.13 7.33 -1.87
C ASP A 80 10.29 6.90 -2.78
N LYS A 81 11.04 5.86 -2.38
CA LYS A 81 12.11 5.28 -3.20
C LYS A 81 11.58 4.71 -4.51
N LEU A 82 10.48 3.97 -4.47
CA LEU A 82 9.87 3.44 -5.68
C LEU A 82 9.38 4.57 -6.59
N LYS A 83 8.71 5.59 -6.05
CA LYS A 83 8.26 6.75 -6.84
C LYS A 83 9.40 7.49 -7.53
N ALA A 84 10.56 7.62 -6.88
CA ALA A 84 11.73 8.25 -7.48
C ALA A 84 12.26 7.50 -8.71
N GLU A 85 11.98 6.20 -8.85
CA GLU A 85 12.31 5.43 -10.04
C GLU A 85 11.32 5.64 -11.20
N PHE A 86 10.18 6.30 -10.95
CA PHE A 86 9.13 6.60 -11.92
C PHE A 86 8.88 8.12 -12.01
N PRO A 87 9.81 8.88 -12.63
CA PRO A 87 9.76 10.35 -12.65
C PRO A 87 8.52 10.93 -13.36
N ASP A 88 7.94 10.20 -14.32
CA ASP A 88 6.73 10.61 -15.03
C ASP A 88 5.42 10.29 -14.26
N GLY A 89 5.53 9.67 -13.09
CA GLY A 89 4.42 9.33 -12.21
C GLY A 89 3.52 8.22 -12.74
N ILE A 90 3.04 7.37 -11.83
CA ILE A 90 1.96 6.41 -12.13
C ILE A 90 0.64 7.15 -12.40
N GLY A 91 0.50 8.37 -11.86
CA GLY A 91 -0.71 9.20 -11.88
C GLY A 91 -1.06 9.86 -13.23
N ALA A 92 -0.18 9.84 -14.23
CA ALA A 92 -0.46 10.46 -15.53
C ALA A 92 -1.49 9.69 -16.38
N SER A 93 -1.86 8.45 -15.99
CA SER A 93 -2.83 7.63 -16.76
C SER A 93 -4.21 7.49 -16.13
N LYS A 94 -4.47 8.05 -14.94
CA LYS A 94 -5.80 8.01 -14.28
C LYS A 94 -6.71 9.22 -14.62
N THR A 95 -6.45 9.96 -15.71
CA THR A 95 -7.47 10.80 -16.36
C THR A 95 -8.24 9.97 -17.40
N GLY A 96 -9.21 9.20 -16.92
CA GLY A 96 -10.12 8.41 -17.75
C GLY A 96 -11.51 8.37 -17.13
N GLY A 97 -11.99 9.51 -16.65
CA GLY A 97 -13.40 9.72 -16.39
C GLY A 97 -14.09 10.18 -17.67
N GLY A 98 -15.18 9.50 -18.04
CA GLY A 98 -16.20 10.04 -18.94
C GLY A 98 -16.27 9.39 -20.32
N ALA A 99 -17.04 8.31 -20.41
CA ALA A 99 -18.02 8.09 -21.47
C ALA A 99 -19.19 7.30 -20.88
#